data_AF-A0A960SUT3-F1
#
_entry.id   AF-A0A960SUT3-F1
#
_cell.length_a   1.000
_cell.length_b   1.000
_cell.length_c   1.000
_cell.angle_alpha   90.00
_cell.angle_beta   90.00
_cell.angle_gamma   90.00
#
_symmetry.space_group_name_H-M   'P 1'
#
loop_
_entity.id
_entity.type
_entity.pdbx_description
1 polymer ?
#
loop_
_entity_poly.entity_id
_entity_poly.type
_entity_poly.pdbx_seq_one_letter_code
_entity_poly.pdbx_strand_id
1 'polypeptide(L)'
;VKPLIVASTATVRNAQEQVRGLYGRQVEIFPPQVLDVADTFFSREVPIDRENPGRRYIGVSAQGVRLSSAEIRVSEVLLSAGQLLFDRAGAAADPYMTLVGYFNATRELAGMARYMADDVANRVGNPARDSGFPRRYGAAFGNLHTAELTSRIASAEIGRTLDRLGLEFDPTFDSTEAFQARLAARRADQRVTYRTDSPFDVVLATSML
;
A
#
# COMPACT_ATOMS: atom_id res chain seq x y z
N VAL A 1 5.47 -44.54 0.32
CA VAL A 1 5.24 -43.33 1.16
C VAL A 1 4.82 -42.19 0.24
N LYS A 2 3.75 -41.47 0.54
CA LYS A 2 3.31 -40.27 -0.23
C LYS A 2 3.71 -39.02 0.55
N PRO A 3 4.15 -37.93 -0.11
CA PRO A 3 4.52 -36.70 0.58
C PRO A 3 3.31 -36.07 1.27
N LEU A 4 3.55 -35.45 2.42
CA LEU A 4 2.56 -34.60 3.08
C LEU A 4 2.39 -33.31 2.25
N ILE A 5 1.14 -32.93 2.01
CA ILE A 5 0.80 -31.69 1.31
C ILE A 5 0.24 -30.72 2.34
N VAL A 6 0.90 -29.57 2.49
CA VAL A 6 0.42 -28.45 3.30
C VAL A 6 0.13 -27.29 2.34
N ALA A 7 -1.06 -26.72 2.43
CA ALA A 7 -1.52 -25.65 1.57
C ALA A 7 -2.28 -24.59 2.38
N SER A 8 -2.19 -23.34 1.95
CA SER A 8 -2.94 -22.21 2.51
C SER A 8 -3.96 -21.72 1.48
N THR A 9 -5.18 -21.43 1.90
CA THR A 9 -6.23 -20.86 1.04
C THR A 9 -6.95 -19.73 1.74
N ALA A 10 -7.28 -18.67 0.99
CA ALA A 10 -8.07 -17.55 1.50
C ALA A 10 -9.58 -17.89 1.59
N THR A 11 -10.05 -18.93 0.89
CA THR A 11 -11.46 -19.33 0.91
C THR A 11 -11.60 -20.82 1.16
N VAL A 12 -12.16 -21.17 2.32
CA VAL A 12 -12.28 -22.57 2.77
C VAL A 12 -13.54 -23.28 2.27
N ARG A 13 -14.52 -22.54 1.74
CA ARG A 13 -15.85 -23.08 1.41
C ARG A 13 -15.80 -24.26 0.44
N ASN A 14 -14.91 -24.23 -0.56
CA ASN A 14 -14.79 -25.30 -1.58
C ASN A 14 -13.43 -26.02 -1.52
N ALA A 15 -12.71 -25.92 -0.40
CA ALA A 15 -11.35 -26.45 -0.28
C ALA A 15 -11.28 -27.97 -0.53
N GLN A 16 -12.29 -28.72 -0.08
CA GLN A 16 -12.35 -30.18 -0.30
C GLN A 16 -12.41 -30.55 -1.78
N GLU A 17 -13.30 -29.90 -2.55
CA GLU A 17 -13.42 -30.16 -3.99
C GLU A 17 -12.18 -29.71 -4.76
N GLN A 18 -11.61 -28.55 -4.41
CA GLN A 18 -10.39 -28.05 -5.04
C GLN A 18 -9.19 -28.98 -4.80
N VAL A 19 -8.94 -29.41 -3.56
CA VAL A 19 -7.83 -30.32 -3.26
C VAL A 19 -8.05 -31.68 -3.90
N ARG A 20 -9.29 -32.17 -3.93
CA ARG A 20 -9.63 -33.42 -4.63
C ARG A 20 -9.39 -33.31 -6.13
N GLY A 21 -9.77 -32.20 -6.76
CA GLY A 21 -9.55 -31.95 -8.19
C GLY A 21 -8.08 -31.78 -8.57
N LEU A 22 -7.30 -31.08 -7.76
CA LEU A 22 -5.88 -30.80 -8.05
C LEU A 22 -4.95 -31.96 -7.69
N TYR A 23 -5.20 -32.62 -6.55
CA TYR A 23 -4.25 -33.58 -5.96
C TYR A 23 -4.81 -34.99 -5.80
N GLY A 24 -6.12 -35.21 -6.00
CA GLY A 24 -6.76 -36.50 -5.76
C GLY A 24 -6.62 -36.95 -4.29
N ARG A 25 -6.68 -35.99 -3.35
CA ARG A 25 -6.52 -36.21 -1.91
C ARG A 25 -7.74 -35.70 -1.14
N GLN A 26 -7.95 -36.27 0.03
CA GLN A 26 -8.77 -35.66 1.08
C GLN A 26 -7.94 -34.60 1.80
N VAL A 27 -8.60 -33.59 2.35
CA VAL A 27 -7.98 -32.48 3.07
C VAL A 27 -8.67 -32.29 4.41
N GLU A 28 -7.85 -32.05 5.43
CA GLU A 28 -8.29 -31.55 6.73
C GLU A 28 -8.04 -30.05 6.79
N ILE A 29 -9.04 -29.28 7.22
CA ILE A 29 -8.95 -27.82 7.32
C ILE A 29 -8.44 -27.46 8.71
N PHE A 30 -7.42 -26.62 8.76
CA PHE A 30 -6.89 -26.07 10.00
C PHE A 30 -6.90 -24.53 9.94
N PRO A 31 -7.39 -23.82 10.97
CA PRO A 31 -8.06 -24.38 12.15
C PRO A 31 -9.42 -25.02 11.81
N PRO A 32 -9.86 -26.03 12.57
CA PRO A 32 -11.16 -26.66 12.36
C PRO A 32 -12.29 -25.63 12.54
N GLN A 33 -13.43 -25.86 11.88
CA GLN A 33 -14.62 -25.05 12.13
C GLN A 33 -15.08 -25.25 13.58
N VAL A 34 -15.27 -24.14 14.28
CA VAL A 34 -15.71 -24.10 15.68
C VAL A 34 -17.13 -23.56 15.79
N LEU A 35 -17.68 -23.58 17.00
CA LEU A 35 -19.03 -23.11 17.30
C LEU A 35 -19.18 -21.59 17.13
N ASP A 36 -18.12 -20.84 17.43
CA ASP A 36 -18.09 -19.39 17.30
C ASP A 36 -16.89 -18.96 16.45
N VAL A 37 -17.14 -18.30 15.32
CA VAL A 37 -16.08 -17.78 14.46
C VAL A 37 -15.23 -16.71 15.17
N ALA A 38 -15.80 -16.05 16.19
CA ALA A 38 -15.11 -15.07 17.02
C ALA A 38 -14.24 -15.70 18.11
N ASP A 39 -14.31 -17.02 18.36
CA ASP A 39 -13.46 -17.72 19.33
C ASP A 39 -13.16 -19.15 18.87
N THR A 40 -11.97 -19.32 18.26
CA THR A 40 -11.56 -20.56 17.60
C THR A 40 -10.56 -21.39 18.40
N PHE A 41 -10.35 -21.11 19.70
CA PHE A 41 -9.21 -21.57 20.52
C PHE A 41 -7.83 -21.06 20.02
N PHE A 42 -7.63 -20.96 18.71
CA PHE A 42 -6.43 -20.43 18.06
C PHE A 42 -6.45 -18.91 17.90
N SER A 43 -7.64 -18.31 17.82
CA SER A 43 -7.82 -16.87 17.68
C SER A 43 -9.11 -16.42 18.36
N ARG A 44 -9.11 -15.21 18.91
CA ARG A 44 -10.32 -14.54 19.39
C ARG A 44 -10.50 -13.20 18.72
N GLU A 45 -11.73 -12.82 18.41
CA GLU A 45 -12.08 -11.48 18.00
C GLU A 45 -11.88 -10.53 19.18
N VAL A 46 -11.22 -9.41 18.92
CA VAL A 46 -11.02 -8.36 19.93
C VAL A 46 -12.07 -7.27 19.67
N PRO A 47 -12.87 -6.88 20.68
CA PRO A 47 -13.81 -5.79 20.54
C PRO A 47 -13.12 -4.51 20.07
N ILE A 48 -13.80 -3.74 19.21
CA ILE A 48 -13.27 -2.48 18.73
C ILE A 48 -13.47 -1.41 19.81
N ASP A 49 -12.36 -0.87 20.30
CA ASP A 49 -12.32 0.24 21.25
C ASP A 49 -11.15 1.19 20.93
N ARG A 50 -10.79 2.09 21.86
CA ARG A 50 -9.72 3.07 21.63
C ARG A 50 -8.34 2.43 21.68
N GLU A 51 -8.20 1.38 22.47
CA GLU A 51 -6.99 0.60 22.66
C GLU A 51 -6.81 -0.43 21.53
N ASN A 52 -7.90 -0.89 20.92
CA ASN A 52 -7.97 -1.88 19.84
C ASN A 52 -8.76 -1.32 18.64
N PRO A 53 -8.21 -0.33 17.91
CA PRO A 53 -8.91 0.27 16.79
C PRO A 53 -9.09 -0.74 15.65
N GLY A 54 -10.33 -0.87 15.18
CA GLY A 54 -10.65 -1.69 14.01
C GLY A 54 -10.30 -1.00 12.69
N ARG A 55 -10.48 -1.73 11.59
CA ARG A 55 -10.35 -1.17 10.23
C ARG A 55 -11.63 -0.43 9.84
N ARG A 56 -11.51 0.84 9.46
CA ARG A 56 -12.63 1.62 8.90
C ARG A 56 -12.59 1.57 7.38
N TYR A 57 -13.69 1.12 6.78
CA TYR A 57 -13.87 1.12 5.32
C TYR A 57 -14.69 2.34 4.91
N ILE A 58 -14.23 3.05 3.88
CA ILE A 58 -14.91 4.23 3.32
C ILE A 58 -15.15 3.97 1.84
N GLY A 59 -16.41 4.04 1.42
CA GLY A 59 -16.80 3.98 0.01
C GLY A 59 -16.92 5.37 -0.59
N VAL A 60 -16.33 5.58 -1.76
CA VAL A 60 -16.48 6.82 -2.53
C VAL A 60 -17.41 6.55 -3.71
N SER A 61 -18.59 7.17 -3.72
CA SER A 61 -19.50 7.13 -4.86
C SER A 61 -19.35 8.41 -5.69
N ALA A 62 -18.78 8.28 -6.88
CA ALA A 62 -18.52 9.40 -7.79
C ALA A 62 -19.42 9.32 -9.04
N GLN A 63 -20.74 9.31 -8.84
CA GLN A 63 -21.71 9.18 -9.94
C GLN A 63 -21.55 10.33 -10.96
N GLY A 64 -21.52 10.00 -12.25
CA GLY A 64 -21.33 10.97 -13.33
C GLY A 64 -19.88 11.42 -13.54
N VAL A 65 -18.93 10.94 -12.73
CA VAL A 65 -17.50 11.19 -12.89
C VAL A 65 -16.84 9.97 -13.53
N ARG A 66 -15.87 10.19 -14.43
CA ARG A 66 -15.06 9.11 -14.99
C ARG A 66 -14.26 8.45 -13.86
N LEU A 67 -14.23 7.11 -13.82
CA LEU A 67 -13.53 6.36 -12.77
C LEU A 67 -12.07 6.83 -12.60
N SER A 68 -11.33 7.00 -13.69
CA SER A 68 -9.95 7.48 -13.65
C SER A 68 -9.81 8.86 -13.00
N SER A 69 -10.76 9.76 -13.19
CA SER A 69 -10.76 11.07 -12.53
C SER A 69 -11.00 10.94 -11.02
N ALA A 70 -11.85 10.01 -10.61
CA ALA A 70 -12.06 9.71 -9.19
C ALA A 70 -10.80 9.08 -8.58
N GLU A 71 -10.16 8.12 -9.24
CA GLU A 71 -8.93 7.47 -8.80
C GLU A 71 -7.78 8.47 -8.62
N ILE A 72 -7.59 9.38 -9.58
CA ILE A 72 -6.59 10.46 -9.48
C ILE A 72 -6.86 11.32 -8.25
N ARG A 73 -8.11 11.78 -8.04
CA ARG A 73 -8.45 12.66 -6.92
C ARG A 73 -8.35 11.98 -5.57
N VAL A 74 -8.78 10.72 -5.46
CA VAL A 74 -8.64 9.94 -4.23
C VAL A 74 -7.16 9.72 -3.92
N SER A 75 -6.35 9.34 -4.91
CA SER A 75 -4.91 9.12 -4.72
C SER A 75 -4.17 10.39 -4.32
N GLU A 76 -4.47 11.51 -4.99
CA GLU A 76 -3.94 12.84 -4.65
C GLU A 76 -4.24 13.19 -3.19
N VAL A 77 -5.50 13.07 -2.76
CA VAL A 77 -5.93 13.44 -1.41
C VAL A 77 -5.28 12.52 -0.37
N LEU A 78 -5.22 11.21 -0.61
CA LEU A 78 -4.62 10.27 0.34
C LEU A 78 -3.11 10.52 0.51
N LEU A 79 -2.37 10.70 -0.59
CA LEU A 79 -0.93 10.99 -0.54
C LEU A 79 -0.62 12.35 0.11
N SER A 80 -1.43 13.37 -0.18
CA SER A 80 -1.28 14.70 0.40
C SER A 80 -1.64 14.73 1.88
N ALA A 81 -2.70 14.01 2.27
CA ALA A 81 -3.09 13.85 3.66
C ALA A 81 -2.04 13.05 4.45
N GLY A 82 -1.46 12.00 3.85
CA GLY A 82 -0.34 11.26 4.41
C GLY A 82 0.83 12.19 4.74
N GLN A 83 1.26 13.02 3.78
CA GLN A 83 2.32 14.00 4.01
C GLN A 83 1.94 15.00 5.12
N LEU A 84 0.72 15.52 5.10
CA LEU A 84 0.24 16.46 6.12
C LEU A 84 0.28 15.84 7.53
N LEU A 85 -0.13 14.59 7.67
CA LEU A 85 -0.07 13.87 8.95
C LEU A 85 1.38 13.59 9.35
N PHE A 86 2.23 13.21 8.41
CA PHE A 86 3.65 12.95 8.66
C PHE A 86 4.40 14.20 9.12
N ASP A 87 4.15 15.35 8.50
CA ASP A 87 4.71 16.64 8.93
C ASP A 87 4.27 17.04 10.34
N ARG A 88 3.10 16.56 10.82
CA ARG A 88 2.54 16.90 12.13
C ARG A 88 2.87 15.90 13.23
N ALA A 89 2.91 14.62 12.90
CA ALA A 89 2.98 13.51 13.85
C ALA A 89 4.22 12.63 13.67
N GLY A 90 5.07 12.91 12.67
CA GLY A 90 6.28 12.15 12.39
C GLY A 90 6.01 10.67 12.15
N ALA A 91 6.82 9.82 12.78
CA ALA A 91 6.78 8.36 12.59
C ALA A 91 5.42 7.72 12.88
N ALA A 92 4.59 8.32 13.75
CA ALA A 92 3.25 7.80 14.03
C ALA A 92 2.32 7.82 12.79
N ALA A 93 2.64 8.64 11.78
CA ALA A 93 1.89 8.75 10.54
C ALA A 93 2.52 7.99 9.36
N ASP A 94 3.64 7.31 9.56
CA ASP A 94 4.31 6.48 8.55
C ASP A 94 3.36 5.47 7.85
N PRO A 95 2.43 4.78 8.56
CA PRO A 95 1.48 3.87 7.91
C PRO A 95 0.57 4.51 6.85
N TYR A 96 0.48 5.84 6.83
CA TYR A 96 -0.31 6.61 5.86
C TYR A 96 0.54 7.22 4.73
N MET A 97 1.87 7.04 4.76
CA MET A 97 2.79 7.57 3.75
C MET A 97 2.85 6.74 2.48
N THR A 98 2.50 5.45 2.54
CA THR A 98 2.45 4.55 1.37
C THR A 98 1.00 4.36 0.92
N LEU A 99 0.69 4.72 -0.33
CA LEU A 99 -0.59 4.41 -0.96
C LEU A 99 -0.53 3.03 -1.62
N VAL A 100 -1.35 2.10 -1.16
CA VAL A 100 -1.51 0.79 -1.82
C VAL A 100 -2.82 0.76 -2.62
N GLY A 101 -2.71 0.70 -3.95
CA GLY A 101 -3.84 0.65 -4.87
C GLY A 101 -4.08 -0.76 -5.39
N TYR A 102 -5.25 -1.34 -5.10
CA TYR A 102 -5.66 -2.66 -5.60
C TYR A 102 -6.64 -2.54 -6.76
N PHE A 103 -6.37 -3.27 -7.84
CA PHE A 103 -7.15 -3.25 -9.08
C PHE A 103 -7.60 -4.66 -9.47
N ASN A 104 -8.83 -4.78 -9.95
CA ASN A 104 -9.35 -6.05 -10.44
C ASN A 104 -8.77 -6.41 -11.82
N ALA A 105 -8.45 -5.41 -12.65
CA ALA A 105 -7.96 -5.61 -14.00
C ALA A 105 -6.59 -4.98 -14.21
N THR A 106 -5.64 -5.73 -14.79
CA THR A 106 -4.29 -5.22 -15.11
C THR A 106 -4.31 -4.02 -16.06
N ARG A 107 -5.35 -3.92 -16.90
CA ARG A 107 -5.54 -2.75 -17.78
C ARG A 107 -5.84 -1.47 -17.00
N GLU A 108 -6.63 -1.57 -15.94
CA GLU A 108 -6.95 -0.43 -15.07
C GLU A 108 -5.73 -0.01 -14.27
N LEU A 109 -5.00 -1.00 -13.70
CA LEU A 109 -3.73 -0.76 -13.03
C LEU A 109 -2.73 -0.05 -13.95
N ALA A 110 -2.56 -0.50 -15.18
CA ALA A 110 -1.63 0.13 -16.13
C ALA A 110 -2.03 1.59 -16.44
N GLY A 111 -3.33 1.88 -16.49
CA GLY A 111 -3.83 3.25 -16.57
C GLY A 111 -3.44 4.06 -15.32
N MET A 112 -3.67 3.50 -14.13
CA MET A 112 -3.32 4.16 -12.87
C MET A 112 -1.82 4.40 -12.72
N ALA A 113 -0.97 3.45 -13.14
CA ALA A 113 0.49 3.61 -13.09
C ALA A 113 0.95 4.85 -13.89
N ARG A 114 0.34 5.06 -15.07
CA ARG A 114 0.59 6.27 -15.87
C ARG A 114 0.10 7.53 -15.16
N TYR A 115 -1.12 7.51 -14.60
CA TYR A 115 -1.63 8.66 -13.86
C TYR A 115 -0.81 8.98 -12.61
N MET A 116 -0.23 7.96 -11.97
CA MET A 116 0.62 8.14 -10.80
C MET A 116 1.91 8.90 -11.14
N ALA A 117 2.54 8.53 -12.26
CA ALA A 117 3.77 9.14 -12.73
C ALA A 117 3.58 10.58 -13.23
N ASP A 118 2.36 10.98 -13.64
CA ASP A 118 2.08 12.28 -14.25
C ASP A 118 1.09 13.11 -13.43
N ASP A 119 -0.23 12.89 -13.61
CA ASP A 119 -1.29 13.68 -12.97
C ASP A 119 -1.14 13.75 -11.45
N VAL A 120 -1.01 12.61 -10.78
CA VAL A 120 -0.97 12.55 -9.31
C VAL A 120 0.33 13.15 -8.79
N ALA A 121 1.48 12.77 -9.34
CA ALA A 121 2.78 13.35 -8.97
C ALA A 121 2.78 14.88 -9.08
N ASN A 122 2.24 15.42 -10.18
CA ASN A 122 2.16 16.87 -10.38
C ASN A 122 1.24 17.55 -9.35
N ARG A 123 0.10 16.94 -9.04
CA ARG A 123 -0.89 17.48 -8.10
C ARG A 123 -0.39 17.47 -6.65
N VAL A 124 0.24 16.40 -6.21
CA VAL A 124 0.79 16.32 -4.84
C VAL A 124 2.04 17.17 -4.67
N GLY A 125 2.83 17.36 -5.73
CA GLY A 125 3.96 18.30 -5.74
C GLY A 125 3.55 19.77 -5.80
N ASN A 126 2.36 20.06 -6.34
CA ASN A 126 1.81 21.41 -6.50
C ASN A 126 0.34 21.48 -6.06
N PRO A 127 0.04 21.29 -4.76
CA PRO A 127 -1.31 21.36 -4.26
C PRO A 127 -1.90 22.76 -4.43
N ALA A 128 -3.22 22.85 -4.54
CA ALA A 128 -3.92 24.13 -4.61
C ALA A 128 -3.64 24.96 -3.34
N ARG A 129 -3.42 26.27 -3.50
CA ARG A 129 -2.97 27.16 -2.40
C ARG A 129 -3.93 27.21 -1.21
N ASP A 130 -5.21 26.99 -1.47
CA ASP A 130 -6.32 27.01 -0.51
C ASP A 130 -6.64 25.61 0.07
N SER A 131 -6.00 24.55 -0.41
CA SER A 131 -6.27 23.18 0.04
C SER A 131 -5.77 22.85 1.46
N GLY A 132 -4.79 23.60 1.96
CA GLY A 132 -4.13 23.33 3.24
C GLY A 132 -3.18 22.12 3.23
N PHE A 133 -2.97 21.47 2.09
CA PHE A 133 -2.00 20.37 1.97
C PHE A 133 -0.58 20.89 1.72
N PRO A 134 0.45 20.27 2.34
CA PRO A 134 1.84 20.55 2.02
C PRO A 134 2.19 19.96 0.65
N ARG A 135 3.31 20.42 0.09
CA ARG A 135 3.90 19.77 -1.08
C ARG A 135 4.45 18.42 -0.66
N ARG A 136 4.08 17.37 -1.38
CA ARG A 136 4.72 16.06 -1.25
C ARG A 136 5.85 15.94 -2.26
N TYR A 137 7.02 15.55 -1.77
CA TYR A 137 8.16 15.17 -2.59
C TYR A 137 8.31 13.66 -2.53
N GLY A 138 8.29 12.99 -3.67
CA GLY A 138 8.39 11.54 -3.66
C GLY A 138 9.79 11.04 -3.31
N ALA A 139 9.86 9.83 -2.78
CA ALA A 139 11.06 9.21 -2.24
C ALA A 139 12.10 8.82 -3.33
N ALA A 140 11.71 8.85 -4.61
CA ALA A 140 12.58 8.60 -5.76
C ALA A 140 13.06 9.91 -6.39
N PHE A 141 14.06 10.54 -5.76
CA PHE A 141 14.68 11.79 -6.24
C PHE A 141 13.68 12.93 -6.49
N GLY A 142 12.62 13.02 -5.67
CA GLY A 142 11.56 14.02 -5.79
C GLY A 142 10.35 13.55 -6.60
N ASN A 143 10.45 12.43 -7.31
CA ASN A 143 9.32 11.76 -7.96
C ASN A 143 8.75 10.68 -7.05
N LEU A 144 7.46 10.37 -7.21
CA LEU A 144 6.80 9.29 -6.47
C LEU A 144 7.48 7.94 -6.79
N HIS A 145 8.00 7.30 -5.74
CA HIS A 145 8.61 5.98 -5.85
C HIS A 145 7.50 4.93 -5.91
N THR A 146 7.29 4.38 -7.09
CA THR A 146 6.18 3.46 -7.36
C THR A 146 6.71 2.05 -7.59
N ALA A 147 6.01 1.04 -7.05
CA ALA A 147 6.21 -0.37 -7.41
C ALA A 147 4.91 -1.03 -7.87
N GLU A 148 5.07 -2.14 -8.57
CA GLU A 148 3.98 -2.96 -9.09
C GLU A 148 4.04 -4.37 -8.50
N LEU A 149 2.88 -4.87 -8.08
CA LEU A 149 2.64 -6.22 -7.60
C LEU A 149 1.60 -6.88 -8.52
N THR A 150 2.04 -7.33 -9.70
CA THR A 150 1.21 -8.07 -10.66
C THR A 150 1.91 -9.32 -11.18
N SER A 151 1.16 -10.19 -11.86
CA SER A 151 1.68 -11.40 -12.50
C SER A 151 2.67 -11.14 -13.64
N ARG A 152 2.82 -9.88 -14.10
CA ARG A 152 3.79 -9.51 -15.14
C ARG A 152 5.18 -9.25 -14.57
N ILE A 153 5.27 -9.02 -13.27
CA ILE A 153 6.53 -8.79 -12.56
C ILE A 153 7.16 -10.15 -12.23
N ALA A 154 8.49 -10.24 -12.36
CA ALA A 154 9.19 -11.47 -12.04
C ALA A 154 8.99 -11.84 -10.56
N SER A 155 8.75 -13.12 -10.26
CA SER A 155 8.49 -13.57 -8.88
C SER A 155 9.59 -13.17 -7.88
N ALA A 156 10.86 -13.19 -8.30
CA ALA A 156 11.97 -12.74 -7.47
C ALA A 156 11.91 -11.23 -7.15
N GLU A 157 11.36 -10.42 -8.04
CA GLU A 157 11.15 -8.99 -7.85
C GLU A 157 9.94 -8.71 -6.97
N ILE A 158 8.88 -9.52 -7.05
CA ILE A 158 7.74 -9.47 -6.14
C ILE A 158 8.21 -9.62 -4.68
N GLY A 159 9.05 -10.63 -4.40
CA GLY A 159 9.61 -10.84 -3.06
C GLY A 159 10.38 -9.62 -2.55
N ARG A 160 11.26 -9.05 -3.38
CA ARG A 160 12.02 -7.84 -3.03
C ARG A 160 11.11 -6.62 -2.79
N THR A 161 10.05 -6.45 -3.57
CA THR A 161 9.09 -5.37 -3.38
C THR A 161 8.36 -5.52 -2.05
N LEU A 162 7.95 -6.74 -1.69
CA LEU A 162 7.33 -7.03 -0.40
C LEU A 162 8.29 -6.79 0.77
N ASP A 163 9.57 -7.17 0.65
CA ASP A 163 10.58 -6.88 1.67
C ASP A 163 10.79 -5.36 1.83
N ARG A 164 10.84 -4.64 0.72
CA ARG A 164 11.03 -3.19 0.70
C ARG A 164 9.80 -2.39 1.15
N LEU A 165 8.61 -2.99 1.16
CA LEU A 165 7.43 -2.39 1.79
C LEU A 165 7.59 -2.25 3.31
N GLY A 166 8.54 -2.97 3.93
CA GLY A 166 8.92 -2.78 5.34
C GLY A 166 9.87 -1.61 5.59
N LEU A 167 10.28 -0.86 4.56
CA LEU A 167 11.07 0.35 4.75
C LEU A 167 10.16 1.50 5.22
N GLU A 168 10.54 2.12 6.32
CA GLU A 168 9.82 3.25 6.91
C GLU A 168 10.28 4.58 6.30
N PHE A 169 9.37 5.55 6.25
CA PHE A 169 9.70 6.95 6.06
C PHE A 169 10.29 7.52 7.35
N ASP A 170 11.38 8.26 7.23
CA ASP A 170 12.07 8.86 8.38
C ASP A 170 11.75 10.37 8.46
N PRO A 171 11.16 10.87 9.57
CA PRO A 171 10.75 12.27 9.70
C PRO A 171 11.86 13.30 9.52
N THR A 172 13.11 12.93 9.83
CA THR A 172 14.27 13.81 9.64
C THR A 172 14.69 13.92 8.19
N PHE A 173 14.04 13.16 7.31
CA PHE A 173 14.34 13.17 5.90
C PHE A 173 13.10 13.28 5.00
N ASP A 174 12.00 12.58 5.23
CA ASP A 174 10.83 12.59 4.35
C ASP A 174 9.78 13.65 4.71
N SER A 175 9.96 14.38 5.82
CA SER A 175 9.11 15.54 6.11
C SER A 175 9.34 16.66 5.09
N THR A 176 8.32 17.48 4.88
CA THR A 176 8.41 18.64 3.98
C THR A 176 9.55 19.56 4.40
N GLU A 177 9.71 19.82 5.70
CA GLU A 177 10.78 20.65 6.25
C GLU A 177 12.17 20.05 5.96
N ALA A 178 12.37 18.75 6.27
CA ALA A 178 13.63 18.08 6.02
C ALA A 178 14.02 18.07 4.54
N PHE A 179 13.04 17.88 3.65
CA PHE A 179 13.29 17.96 2.21
C PHE A 179 13.74 19.36 1.79
N GLN A 180 13.06 20.43 2.25
CA GLN A 180 13.47 21.81 1.97
C GLN A 180 14.86 22.11 2.50
N ALA A 181 15.18 21.66 3.71
CA ALA A 181 16.50 21.83 4.31
C ALA A 181 17.59 21.18 3.45
N ARG A 182 17.37 19.95 2.96
CA ARG A 182 18.29 19.29 2.02
C ARG A 182 18.42 20.04 0.70
N LEU A 183 17.32 20.55 0.15
CA LEU A 183 17.36 21.32 -1.10
C LEU A 183 18.16 22.62 -0.93
N ALA A 184 18.00 23.32 0.21
CA ALA A 184 18.75 24.51 0.54
C ALA A 184 20.25 24.20 0.73
N ALA A 185 20.58 23.14 1.47
CA ALA A 185 21.96 22.68 1.66
C ALA A 185 22.63 22.36 0.31
N ARG A 186 21.93 21.65 -0.59
CA ARG A 186 22.44 21.34 -1.94
C ARG A 186 22.67 22.60 -2.78
N ARG A 187 21.80 23.62 -2.67
CA ARG A 187 21.99 24.91 -3.36
C ARG A 187 23.19 25.69 -2.82
N ALA A 188 23.53 25.49 -1.55
CA ALA A 188 24.70 26.07 -0.90
C ALA A 188 25.97 25.22 -1.07
N ASP A 189 25.97 24.23 -1.96
CA ASP A 189 27.06 23.28 -2.21
C ASP A 189 27.54 22.53 -0.95
N GLN A 190 26.61 22.29 -0.02
CA GLN A 190 26.87 21.53 1.19
C GLN A 190 26.62 20.04 0.97
N ARG A 191 27.32 19.21 1.76
CA ARG A 191 27.14 17.76 1.74
C ARG A 191 25.74 17.40 2.22
N VAL A 192 24.99 16.71 1.36
CA VAL A 192 23.65 16.18 1.68
C VAL A 192 23.70 14.66 1.83
N THR A 193 22.88 14.16 2.76
CA THR A 193 22.73 12.72 2.99
C THR A 193 21.91 12.09 1.86
N TYR A 194 22.36 10.92 1.40
CA TYR A 194 21.63 10.08 0.46
C TYR A 194 21.27 8.76 1.12
N ARG A 195 20.13 8.19 0.72
CA ARG A 195 19.73 6.84 1.11
C ARG A 195 20.10 5.87 0.00
N THR A 196 20.51 4.67 0.39
CA THR A 196 20.73 3.56 -0.54
C THR A 196 19.39 3.03 -1.04
N ASP A 197 18.42 2.87 -0.13
CA ASP A 197 17.08 2.40 -0.43
C ASP A 197 16.04 3.42 0.04
N SER A 198 15.06 3.69 -0.82
CA SER A 198 13.92 4.55 -0.51
C SER A 198 12.66 3.72 -0.27
N PRO A 199 11.79 4.13 0.68
CA PRO A 199 10.46 3.55 0.85
C PRO A 199 9.59 3.83 -0.39
N PHE A 200 8.56 3.02 -0.62
CA PHE A 200 7.62 3.25 -1.72
C PHE A 200 6.58 4.30 -1.32
N ASP A 201 6.38 5.31 -2.16
CA ASP A 201 5.22 6.20 -2.02
C ASP A 201 3.94 5.47 -2.43
N VAL A 202 4.05 4.59 -3.43
CA VAL A 202 2.91 3.93 -4.06
C VAL A 202 3.24 2.49 -4.40
N VAL A 203 2.30 1.58 -4.11
CA VAL A 203 2.34 0.21 -4.63
C VAL A 203 1.00 -0.09 -5.33
N LEU A 204 1.07 -0.45 -6.60
CA LEU A 204 -0.10 -0.84 -7.39
C LEU A 204 -0.13 -2.36 -7.52
N ALA A 205 -1.23 -2.97 -7.12
CA ALA A 205 -1.39 -4.41 -7.10
C ALA A 205 -2.64 -4.82 -7.89
N THR A 206 -2.55 -5.95 -8.58
CA THR A 206 -3.76 -6.71 -8.91
C THR A 206 -3.88 -7.88 -7.96
N SER A 207 -5.06 -8.50 -7.89
CA SER A 207 -5.23 -9.77 -7.19
C SER A 207 -4.11 -10.75 -7.61
N MET A 208 -3.14 -10.96 -6.72
CA MET A 208 -2.12 -12.01 -6.82
C MET A 208 -2.68 -13.31 -6.26
N LEU A 209 -3.89 -13.67 -6.68
CA LEU A 209 -4.59 -14.88 -6.24
C LEU A 209 -5.23 -15.56 -7.44
#